data_AF-A0ABD0C2M5-F1
#
_entry.id   AF-A0ABD0C2M5-F1
#
_cell.length_a   1.000
_cell.length_b   1.000
_cell.length_c   1.000
_cell.angle_alpha   90.00
_cell.angle_beta   90.00
_cell.angle_gamma   90.00
#
_symmetry.space_group_name_H-M   'P 1'
#
loop_
_entity.id
_entity.type
_entity.pdbx_description
1 polymer ?
#
loop_
_entity_poly.entity_id
_entity_poly.type
_entity_poly.pdbx_seq_one_letter_code
_entity_poly.pdbx_strand_id
1 'polypeptide(L)'
;MKSRKILTTLFAAASVATLLGTAPVAVNAASSNSGSATTSTKKSPKLVIQNTPKLSKWGYVVNVNSSAQPIYVGKSNYAKLVNNPLFKGTRTVSPKKIKNVRFKVEKVMYFKGVSGSPEYFVTSKDHKYNCWTPNAGLQYYAINSKSFQNVIKPLKKIEGRSPIRPNGKFTSKGTITDRKWLAKNEHDYALAVKAAKKLKGNQRKFALGSLKQMKQDGVLRNVMMEKKDNILLWSVN
;
A
#
# COMPACT_ATOMS: atom_id res chain seq x y z
N MET A 1 -27.41 -25.71 44.26
CA MET A 1 -26.22 -25.61 43.39
C MET A 1 -26.41 -26.54 42.21
N LYS A 2 -26.20 -26.04 40.99
CA LYS A 2 -26.44 -26.74 39.71
C LYS A 2 -25.17 -27.52 39.32
N SER A 3 -25.27 -28.79 38.99
CA SER A 3 -24.25 -29.50 38.20
C SER A 3 -24.92 -30.15 36.99
N ARG A 4 -24.62 -29.61 35.80
CA ARG A 4 -25.09 -30.08 34.51
C ARG A 4 -24.20 -31.25 34.06
N LYS A 5 -24.84 -32.39 33.75
CA LYS A 5 -24.22 -33.56 33.14
C LYS A 5 -23.72 -33.20 31.74
N ILE A 6 -22.44 -33.45 31.48
CA ILE A 6 -21.82 -33.36 30.15
C ILE A 6 -21.94 -34.75 29.52
N LEU A 7 -22.70 -34.84 28.42
CA LEU A 7 -22.83 -36.06 27.63
C LEU A 7 -21.89 -35.96 26.42
N THR A 8 -20.83 -36.75 26.45
CA THR A 8 -19.92 -37.02 25.33
C THR A 8 -20.66 -37.83 24.27
N THR A 9 -20.81 -37.27 23.07
CA THR A 9 -21.24 -38.03 21.89
C THR A 9 -20.18 -37.92 20.79
N LEU A 10 -19.61 -39.09 20.53
CA LEU A 10 -18.66 -39.46 19.50
C LEU A 10 -19.34 -39.34 18.13
N PHE A 11 -18.83 -38.52 17.22
CA PHE A 11 -19.26 -38.53 15.82
C PHE A 11 -18.27 -39.33 14.98
N ALA A 12 -18.76 -40.45 14.46
CA ALA A 12 -18.07 -41.40 13.62
C ALA A 12 -17.69 -40.78 12.27
N ALA A 13 -16.46 -41.05 11.84
CA ALA A 13 -16.01 -40.85 10.48
C ALA A 13 -16.58 -41.95 9.58
N ALA A 14 -17.31 -41.56 8.54
CA ALA A 14 -17.69 -42.45 7.45
C ALA A 14 -17.16 -41.84 6.14
N SER A 15 -16.10 -42.45 5.63
CA SER A 15 -15.56 -42.25 4.30
C SER A 15 -16.49 -42.90 3.27
N VAL A 16 -16.94 -42.12 2.28
CA VAL A 16 -17.50 -42.64 1.03
C VAL A 16 -16.71 -42.05 -0.11
N ALA A 17 -15.97 -42.91 -0.80
CA ALA A 17 -15.30 -42.64 -2.06
C ALA A 17 -15.84 -43.62 -3.10
N THR A 18 -16.42 -43.09 -4.18
CA THR A 18 -16.50 -43.62 -5.57
C THR A 18 -17.27 -42.57 -6.38
N LEU A 19 -16.61 -41.80 -7.27
CA LEU A 19 -16.41 -42.06 -8.71
C LEU A 19 -17.72 -42.06 -9.52
N LEU A 20 -17.91 -41.04 -10.38
CA LEU A 20 -18.18 -41.15 -11.84
C LEU A 20 -18.64 -39.81 -12.47
N GLY A 21 -18.05 -39.48 -13.64
CA GLY A 21 -18.61 -38.61 -14.70
C GLY A 21 -18.55 -37.10 -14.46
N THR A 22 -18.29 -36.21 -15.41
CA THR A 22 -18.24 -36.24 -16.87
C THR A 22 -17.40 -35.04 -17.36
N ALA A 23 -16.93 -35.10 -18.60
CA ALA A 23 -16.01 -34.17 -19.26
C ALA A 23 -16.32 -32.67 -19.08
N PRO A 24 -15.28 -31.78 -19.09
CA PRO A 24 -15.52 -30.35 -19.16
C PRO A 24 -16.15 -29.99 -20.50
N VAL A 25 -17.31 -29.34 -20.44
CA VAL A 25 -17.96 -28.70 -21.59
C VAL A 25 -17.03 -27.61 -22.12
N ALA A 26 -16.33 -27.91 -23.22
CA ALA A 26 -15.73 -26.89 -24.06
C ALA A 26 -16.86 -26.17 -24.80
N VAL A 27 -17.23 -24.98 -24.32
CA VAL A 27 -18.04 -24.05 -25.10
C VAL A 27 -17.14 -23.46 -26.18
N ASN A 28 -17.16 -24.09 -27.35
CA ASN A 28 -16.68 -23.49 -28.58
C ASN A 28 -17.61 -22.32 -28.94
N ALA A 29 -17.14 -21.09 -28.75
CA ALA A 29 -17.71 -19.95 -29.46
C ALA A 29 -17.23 -20.01 -30.91
N ALA A 30 -18.19 -19.93 -31.83
CA ALA A 30 -18.04 -20.18 -33.25
C ALA A 30 -16.93 -19.34 -33.92
N SER A 31 -16.19 -20.03 -34.79
CA SER A 31 -15.32 -19.45 -35.80
C SER A 31 -16.12 -18.67 -36.84
N SER A 32 -15.68 -17.45 -37.14
CA SER A 32 -15.80 -16.88 -38.48
C SER A 32 -14.43 -16.35 -38.92
N ASN A 33 -14.13 -16.61 -40.18
CA ASN A 33 -12.80 -16.73 -40.76
C ASN A 33 -11.98 -15.43 -40.86
N SER A 34 -10.67 -15.68 -41.01
CA SER A 34 -9.66 -14.97 -41.83
C SER A 34 -9.01 -13.70 -41.27
N GLY A 35 -7.68 -13.77 -41.16
CA GLY A 35 -6.81 -12.62 -40.91
C GLY A 35 -5.61 -13.00 -40.07
N SER A 36 -4.51 -13.35 -40.74
CA SER A 36 -3.18 -13.54 -40.15
C SER A 36 -2.87 -12.49 -39.09
N ALA A 37 -2.82 -12.90 -37.83
CA ALA A 37 -2.25 -12.13 -36.75
C ALA A 37 -1.48 -13.07 -35.85
N THR A 38 -0.16 -12.92 -35.88
CA THR A 38 0.80 -13.50 -34.96
C THR A 38 0.22 -13.48 -33.55
N THR A 39 -0.14 -14.65 -33.02
CA THR A 39 -0.60 -14.79 -31.63
C THR A 39 0.59 -14.56 -30.71
N SER A 40 0.98 -13.30 -30.54
CA SER A 40 1.57 -12.88 -29.27
C SER A 40 0.46 -13.06 -28.24
N THR A 41 0.43 -14.22 -27.61
CA THR A 41 -0.29 -14.40 -26.35
C THR A 41 0.30 -13.36 -25.40
N LYS A 42 -0.33 -12.19 -25.32
CA LYS A 42 -0.04 -11.18 -24.30
C LYS A 42 -0.30 -11.88 -22.97
N LYS A 43 0.75 -12.48 -22.40
CA LYS A 43 0.72 -13.03 -21.04
C LYS A 43 0.17 -11.93 -20.17
N SER A 44 -1.04 -12.13 -19.65
CA SER A 44 -1.64 -11.21 -18.71
C SER A 44 -0.64 -10.98 -17.58
N PRO A 45 -0.39 -9.72 -17.18
CA PRO A 45 0.62 -9.44 -16.17
C PRO A 45 0.32 -10.23 -14.91
N LYS A 46 1.32 -10.98 -14.43
CA LYS A 46 1.15 -11.81 -13.24
C LYS A 46 1.10 -10.90 -12.01
N LEU A 47 -0.04 -10.87 -11.34
CA LEU A 47 -0.21 -10.15 -10.09
C LEU A 47 0.46 -10.93 -8.96
N VAL A 48 1.28 -10.25 -8.15
CA VAL A 48 1.95 -10.82 -6.99
C VAL A 48 1.50 -10.07 -5.75
N ILE A 49 0.85 -10.77 -4.83
CA ILE A 49 0.39 -10.24 -3.55
C ILE A 49 1.30 -10.80 -2.46
N GLN A 50 1.86 -9.90 -1.65
CA GLN A 50 2.75 -10.29 -0.55
C GLN A 50 2.52 -9.44 0.69
N ASN A 51 2.89 -10.00 1.84
CA ASN A 51 2.91 -9.25 3.09
C ASN A 51 3.98 -8.16 3.04
N THR A 52 3.72 -7.02 3.68
CA THR A 52 4.68 -5.90 3.76
C THR A 52 5.07 -5.61 5.22
N PRO A 53 5.97 -6.44 5.80
CA PRO A 53 6.30 -6.35 7.23
C PRO A 53 6.92 -5.00 7.61
N LYS A 54 7.58 -4.30 6.67
CA LYS A 54 8.10 -2.94 6.91
C LYS A 54 6.98 -1.96 7.20
N LEU A 55 5.89 -1.99 6.42
CA LEU A 55 4.79 -1.04 6.57
C LEU A 55 3.86 -1.42 7.72
N SER A 56 3.67 -2.71 7.98
CA SER A 56 2.85 -3.17 9.10
C SER A 56 3.40 -2.76 10.48
N LYS A 57 4.72 -2.54 10.60
CA LYS A 57 5.36 -2.02 11.84
C LYS A 57 4.83 -0.65 12.27
N TRP A 58 4.28 0.13 11.34
CA TRP A 58 3.73 1.44 11.64
C TRP A 58 2.32 1.40 12.22
N GLY A 59 1.66 0.23 12.20
CA GLY A 59 0.32 0.05 12.75
C GLY A 59 -0.74 0.90 12.04
N TYR A 60 -1.80 1.26 12.77
CA TYR A 60 -2.92 2.03 12.27
C TYR A 60 -2.63 3.54 12.30
N VAL A 61 -1.91 4.05 11.31
CA VAL A 61 -1.43 5.45 11.25
C VAL A 61 -1.68 6.16 9.93
N VAL A 62 -2.34 5.54 8.95
CA VAL A 62 -2.65 6.20 7.67
C VAL A 62 -4.14 6.50 7.53
N ASN A 63 -4.43 7.58 6.81
CA ASN A 63 -5.74 7.90 6.27
C ASN A 63 -5.78 7.48 4.80
N VAL A 64 -6.99 7.19 4.30
CA VAL A 64 -7.24 6.93 2.88
C VAL A 64 -7.93 8.14 2.29
N ASN A 65 -7.34 8.73 1.26
CA ASN A 65 -7.85 9.93 0.58
C ASN A 65 -7.90 9.74 -0.95
N SER A 66 -8.31 8.55 -1.40
CA SER A 66 -8.50 8.28 -2.83
C SER A 66 -9.93 8.64 -3.25
N SER A 67 -10.12 9.53 -4.22
CA SER A 67 -11.44 9.72 -4.84
C SER A 67 -11.77 8.61 -5.85
N ALA A 68 -10.75 7.89 -6.32
CA ALA A 68 -10.85 6.95 -7.44
C ALA A 68 -11.26 5.53 -7.02
N GLN A 69 -11.10 5.17 -5.74
CA GLN A 69 -11.35 3.81 -5.27
C GLN A 69 -12.34 3.77 -4.11
N PRO A 70 -13.37 2.89 -4.17
CA PRO A 70 -14.32 2.73 -3.09
C PRO A 70 -13.68 2.02 -1.89
N ILE A 71 -14.09 2.40 -0.68
CA ILE A 71 -13.75 1.66 0.54
C ILE A 71 -14.86 0.66 0.81
N TYR A 72 -14.50 -0.61 0.93
CA TYR A 72 -15.43 -1.69 1.21
C TYR A 72 -15.68 -1.83 2.70
N VAL A 73 -16.95 -2.04 3.07
CA VAL A 73 -17.40 -2.09 4.47
C VAL A 73 -17.63 -3.54 4.91
N GLY A 74 -17.04 -3.93 6.04
CA GLY A 74 -17.30 -5.19 6.74
C GLY A 74 -16.22 -6.26 6.61
N LYS A 75 -16.16 -7.12 7.62
CA LYS A 75 -15.16 -8.21 7.76
C LYS A 75 -15.28 -9.28 6.67
N SER A 76 -16.48 -9.51 6.13
CA SER A 76 -16.71 -10.41 5.01
C SER A 76 -16.03 -9.91 3.73
N ASN A 77 -16.07 -8.60 3.47
CA ASN A 77 -15.36 -7.99 2.34
C ASN A 77 -13.85 -8.04 2.54
N TYR A 78 -13.35 -7.83 3.76
CA TYR A 78 -11.94 -8.02 4.09
C TYR A 78 -11.42 -9.41 3.69
N ALA A 79 -12.11 -10.48 4.11
CA ALA A 79 -11.69 -11.86 3.87
C ALA A 79 -11.57 -12.19 2.38
N LYS A 80 -12.41 -11.55 1.54
CA LYS A 80 -12.37 -11.70 0.08
C LYS A 80 -11.30 -10.82 -0.56
N LEU A 81 -11.16 -9.57 -0.14
CA LEU A 81 -10.22 -8.59 -0.73
C LEU A 81 -8.75 -8.92 -0.49
N VAL A 82 -8.43 -9.45 0.70
CA VAL A 82 -7.03 -9.58 1.14
C VAL A 82 -6.15 -10.39 0.18
N ASN A 83 -6.74 -11.32 -0.58
CA ASN A 83 -6.05 -12.12 -1.59
C ASN A 83 -6.66 -11.95 -3.00
N ASN A 84 -7.64 -11.06 -3.17
CA ASN A 84 -8.28 -10.81 -4.45
C ASN A 84 -8.52 -9.28 -4.64
N PRO A 85 -7.54 -8.56 -5.21
CA PRO A 85 -7.64 -7.12 -5.44
C PRO A 85 -8.72 -6.75 -6.47
N LEU A 86 -9.15 -7.70 -7.30
CA LEU A 86 -10.20 -7.51 -8.29
C LEU A 86 -11.62 -7.70 -7.71
N PHE A 87 -11.72 -8.16 -6.47
CA PHE A 87 -13.02 -8.37 -5.83
C PHE A 87 -13.75 -7.03 -5.62
N LYS A 88 -14.98 -6.96 -6.14
CA LYS A 88 -15.90 -5.85 -5.87
C LYS A 88 -16.82 -6.25 -4.72
N GLY A 89 -16.66 -5.58 -3.58
CA GLY A 89 -17.51 -5.79 -2.41
C GLY A 89 -18.93 -5.29 -2.62
N THR A 90 -19.83 -5.82 -1.79
CA THR A 90 -21.28 -5.55 -1.86
C THR A 90 -21.68 -4.21 -1.27
N ARG A 91 -20.87 -3.68 -0.33
CA ARG A 91 -21.12 -2.40 0.33
C ARG A 91 -19.88 -1.54 0.30
N THR A 92 -20.03 -0.32 -0.18
CA THR A 92 -18.96 0.66 -0.30
C THR A 92 -19.29 1.95 0.42
N VAL A 93 -18.25 2.70 0.74
CA VAL A 93 -18.34 4.07 1.26
C VAL A 93 -17.25 4.90 0.60
N SER A 94 -17.57 6.17 0.31
CA SER A 94 -16.57 7.12 -0.19
C SER A 94 -15.57 7.48 0.91
N PRO A 95 -14.27 7.61 0.62
CA PRO A 95 -13.27 8.01 1.61
C PRO A 95 -13.59 9.33 2.32
N LYS A 96 -14.24 10.27 1.63
CA LYS A 96 -14.71 11.55 2.21
C LYS A 96 -15.68 11.38 3.38
N LYS A 97 -16.43 10.27 3.43
CA LYS A 97 -17.38 9.96 4.50
C LYS A 97 -16.71 9.27 5.70
N ILE A 98 -15.45 8.87 5.56
CA ILE A 98 -14.68 8.24 6.64
C ILE A 98 -13.90 9.32 7.39
N LYS A 99 -14.41 9.71 8.55
CA LYS A 99 -13.72 10.65 9.45
C LYS A 99 -13.07 9.88 10.60
N ASN A 100 -11.87 10.29 10.98
CA ASN A 100 -11.15 9.80 12.17
C ASN A 100 -10.85 8.28 12.18
N VAL A 101 -10.89 7.61 11.03
CA VAL A 101 -10.48 6.19 10.93
C VAL A 101 -9.04 6.13 10.48
N ARG A 102 -8.25 5.36 11.22
CA ARG A 102 -6.89 5.02 10.84
C ARG A 102 -6.84 3.63 10.24
N PHE A 103 -6.00 3.50 9.24
CA PHE A 103 -5.74 2.27 8.53
C PHE A 103 -4.30 1.84 8.74
N LYS A 104 -4.06 0.53 8.59
CA LYS A 104 -2.73 -0.06 8.48
C LYS A 104 -2.58 -0.69 7.11
N VAL A 105 -1.36 -0.74 6.60
CA VAL A 105 -1.04 -1.54 5.41
C VAL A 105 -0.76 -2.97 5.84
N GLU A 106 -1.46 -3.93 5.24
CA GLU A 106 -1.23 -5.36 5.49
C GLU A 106 -0.50 -6.03 4.34
N LYS A 107 -0.91 -5.72 3.10
CA LYS A 107 -0.35 -6.34 1.90
C LYS A 107 -0.03 -5.31 0.84
N VAL A 108 0.83 -5.73 -0.07
CA VAL A 108 1.18 -4.98 -1.26
C VAL A 108 1.04 -5.89 -2.48
N MET A 109 0.57 -5.31 -3.57
CA MET A 109 0.41 -5.94 -4.86
C MET A 109 1.35 -5.29 -5.86
N TYR A 110 2.09 -6.11 -6.60
CA TYR A 110 2.92 -5.68 -7.73
C TYR A 110 2.50 -6.40 -9.01
N PHE A 111 2.70 -5.74 -10.14
CA PHE A 111 2.53 -6.33 -11.46
C PHE A 111 3.86 -6.86 -11.97
N LYS A 112 3.96 -8.17 -12.22
CA LYS A 112 5.16 -8.78 -12.81
C LYS A 112 5.09 -8.71 -14.33
N GLY A 113 6.18 -8.24 -14.94
CA GLY A 113 6.34 -8.21 -16.41
C GLY A 113 5.76 -6.96 -17.09
N VAL A 114 5.23 -6.00 -16.32
CA VAL A 114 4.77 -4.71 -16.83
C VAL A 114 5.14 -3.59 -15.86
N SER A 115 5.29 -2.37 -16.37
CA SER A 115 5.43 -1.18 -15.54
C SER A 115 4.07 -0.84 -14.92
N GLY A 116 3.94 -0.97 -13.60
CA GLY A 116 2.75 -0.55 -12.85
C GLY A 116 3.13 -0.12 -11.44
N SER A 117 2.45 0.90 -10.93
CA SER A 117 2.61 1.32 -9.53
C SER A 117 2.06 0.22 -8.61
N PRO A 118 2.72 -0.04 -7.47
CA PRO A 118 2.18 -0.97 -6.48
C PRO A 118 0.86 -0.45 -5.91
N GLU A 119 -0.02 -1.38 -5.57
CA GLU A 119 -1.18 -1.09 -4.74
C GLU A 119 -1.02 -1.69 -3.35
N TYR A 120 -1.59 -1.01 -2.37
CA TYR A 120 -1.49 -1.35 -0.97
C TYR A 120 -2.87 -1.73 -0.44
N PHE A 121 -2.96 -2.94 0.11
CA PHE A 121 -4.14 -3.34 0.84
C PHE A 121 -4.09 -2.73 2.24
N VAL A 122 -5.12 -1.94 2.54
CA VAL A 122 -5.27 -1.28 3.83
C VAL A 122 -6.57 -1.69 4.49
N THR A 123 -6.51 -1.82 5.81
CA THR A 123 -7.68 -2.15 6.65
C THR A 123 -7.70 -1.23 7.86
N SER A 124 -8.90 -0.88 8.32
CA SER A 124 -9.12 -0.25 9.62
C SER A 124 -8.97 -1.27 10.76
N LYS A 125 -9.01 -0.78 12.00
CA LYS A 125 -9.20 -1.64 13.16
C LYS A 125 -10.46 -2.49 12.96
N ASP A 126 -10.41 -3.74 13.41
CA ASP A 126 -11.50 -4.73 13.35
C ASP A 126 -12.00 -5.08 11.93
N HIS A 127 -11.22 -4.72 10.89
CA HIS A 127 -11.54 -5.00 9.49
C HIS A 127 -12.87 -4.40 9.00
N LYS A 128 -13.31 -3.32 9.66
CA LYS A 128 -14.56 -2.61 9.31
C LYS A 128 -14.48 -1.93 7.94
N TYR A 129 -13.33 -1.37 7.57
CA TYR A 129 -13.12 -0.65 6.32
C TYR A 129 -11.86 -1.15 5.63
N ASN A 130 -11.96 -1.47 4.33
CA ASN A 130 -10.87 -2.14 3.60
C ASN A 130 -10.82 -1.66 2.15
N CYS A 131 -9.63 -1.46 1.60
CA CYS A 131 -9.46 -1.19 0.17
C CYS A 131 -8.04 -1.51 -0.30
N TRP A 132 -7.91 -1.71 -1.60
CA TRP A 132 -6.63 -1.60 -2.31
C TRP A 132 -6.49 -0.17 -2.81
N THR A 133 -5.33 0.43 -2.63
CA THR A 133 -5.06 1.80 -3.09
C THR A 133 -3.59 2.05 -3.39
N PRO A 134 -3.26 2.85 -4.42
CA PRO A 134 -1.88 3.30 -4.63
C PRO A 134 -1.40 4.14 -3.43
N ASN A 135 -0.09 4.28 -3.29
CA ASN A 135 0.52 5.15 -2.28
C ASN A 135 -0.01 6.60 -2.32
N ALA A 136 -0.32 7.13 -3.51
CA ALA A 136 -0.92 8.46 -3.67
C ALA A 136 -2.28 8.62 -2.96
N GLY A 137 -2.99 7.51 -2.71
CA GLY A 137 -4.24 7.50 -1.95
C GLY A 137 -4.03 7.38 -0.43
N LEU A 138 -2.79 7.31 0.04
CA LEU A 138 -2.42 7.11 1.45
C LEU A 138 -1.70 8.32 2.02
N GLN A 139 -2.09 8.75 3.21
CA GLN A 139 -1.44 9.85 3.91
C GLN A 139 -1.32 9.53 5.40
N TYR A 140 -0.27 10.03 6.06
CA TYR A 140 -0.12 9.94 7.50
C TYR A 140 -1.26 10.69 8.21
N TYR A 141 -1.84 10.09 9.25
CA TYR A 141 -3.10 10.55 9.82
C TYR A 141 -3.06 11.99 10.38
N ALA A 142 -1.90 12.43 10.86
CA ALA A 142 -1.71 13.76 11.45
C ALA A 142 -0.94 14.72 10.54
N ILE A 143 -0.88 14.43 9.23
CA ILE A 143 -0.10 15.21 8.27
C ILE A 143 -0.47 16.70 8.29
N ASN A 144 -1.75 17.02 8.43
CA ASN A 144 -2.27 18.39 8.41
C ASN A 144 -2.18 19.12 9.76
N SER A 145 -1.68 18.47 10.82
CA SER A 145 -1.53 19.13 12.12
C SER A 145 -0.43 20.20 12.09
N LYS A 146 -0.67 21.34 12.73
CA LYS A 146 0.26 22.47 12.78
C LYS A 146 1.67 22.07 13.24
N SER A 147 1.76 21.19 14.25
CA SER A 147 3.03 20.68 14.76
C SER A 147 3.77 19.83 13.73
N PHE A 148 3.05 18.95 13.01
CA PHE A 148 3.65 18.04 12.04
C PHE A 148 4.04 18.74 10.73
N GLN A 149 3.35 19.83 10.37
CA GLN A 149 3.73 20.66 9.22
C GLN A 149 5.17 21.20 9.30
N ASN A 150 5.71 21.39 10.50
CA ASN A 150 7.12 21.76 10.67
C ASN A 150 8.10 20.65 10.26
N VAL A 151 7.67 19.38 10.29
CA VAL A 151 8.44 18.24 9.75
C VAL A 151 8.28 18.17 8.24
N ILE A 152 7.08 18.43 7.72
CA ILE A 152 6.76 18.26 6.30
C ILE A 152 7.34 19.35 5.41
N LYS A 153 7.31 20.62 5.86
CA LYS A 153 7.80 21.74 5.04
C LYS A 153 9.24 21.55 4.54
N PRO A 154 10.23 21.16 5.36
CA PRO A 154 11.56 20.86 4.85
C PRO A 154 11.56 19.67 3.87
N LEU A 155 10.78 18.62 4.12
CA LEU A 155 10.70 17.47 3.21
C LEU A 155 10.13 17.85 1.83
N LYS A 156 9.10 18.72 1.80
CA LYS A 156 8.57 19.29 0.54
C LYS A 156 9.63 20.06 -0.25
N LYS A 157 10.56 20.74 0.43
CA LYS A 157 11.69 21.40 -0.26
C LYS A 157 12.67 20.41 -0.86
N ILE A 158 12.91 19.26 -0.21
CA ILE A 158 13.75 18.21 -0.76
C ILE A 158 13.04 17.61 -1.98
N GLU A 159 11.74 17.31 -1.86
CA GLU A 159 10.92 16.76 -2.96
C GLU A 159 10.82 17.71 -4.14
N GLY A 160 10.52 18.99 -3.92
CA GLY A 160 10.45 20.01 -4.98
C GLY A 160 11.80 20.33 -5.62
N ARG A 161 12.91 19.88 -5.01
CA ARG A 161 14.22 19.86 -5.65
C ARG A 161 14.42 18.63 -6.52
N SER A 162 13.64 17.55 -6.36
CA SER A 162 13.71 16.43 -7.30
C SER A 162 13.48 16.94 -8.74
N PRO A 163 14.37 16.61 -9.70
CA PRO A 163 14.30 17.15 -11.04
C PRO A 163 13.08 16.60 -11.77
N ILE A 164 12.40 17.49 -12.51
CA ILE A 164 11.34 17.11 -13.45
C ILE A 164 11.93 16.44 -14.71
N ARG A 165 13.21 16.71 -15.04
CA ARG A 165 13.95 16.10 -16.17
C ARG A 165 15.41 15.80 -15.80
N PRO A 166 15.97 14.66 -16.22
CA PRO A 166 17.39 14.38 -16.05
C PRO A 166 18.22 15.42 -16.83
N ASN A 167 19.02 16.19 -16.12
CA ASN A 167 20.10 17.02 -16.69
C ASN A 167 21.44 16.53 -16.09
N GLY A 168 22.57 17.12 -16.48
CA GLY A 168 23.92 16.67 -16.08
C GLY A 168 24.22 16.62 -14.56
N LYS A 169 23.25 16.96 -13.69
CA LYS A 169 23.36 16.90 -12.23
C LYS A 169 22.97 15.54 -11.63
N PHE A 170 22.57 14.59 -12.47
CA PHE A 170 22.09 13.28 -12.06
C PHE A 170 22.75 12.18 -12.88
N THR A 171 22.98 11.02 -12.27
CA THR A 171 23.39 9.82 -13.00
C THR A 171 22.22 9.28 -13.83
N SER A 172 22.51 8.40 -14.79
CA SER A 172 21.50 7.63 -15.54
C SER A 172 20.54 6.84 -14.63
N LYS A 173 20.96 6.57 -13.38
CA LYS A 173 20.18 5.89 -12.34
C LYS A 173 19.41 6.86 -11.42
N GLY A 174 19.37 8.15 -11.74
CA GLY A 174 18.67 9.19 -10.98
C GLY A 174 19.35 9.56 -9.65
N THR A 175 20.65 9.29 -9.50
CA THR A 175 21.41 9.68 -8.30
C THR A 175 21.93 11.10 -8.45
N ILE A 176 21.79 11.92 -7.41
CA ILE A 176 22.28 13.31 -7.39
C ILE A 176 23.82 13.29 -7.33
N THR A 177 24.49 13.92 -8.29
CA THR A 177 25.96 14.07 -8.32
C THR A 177 26.42 15.46 -7.90
N ASP A 178 25.53 16.47 -7.91
CA ASP A 178 25.82 17.84 -7.49
C ASP A 178 25.94 17.95 -5.95
N ARG A 179 27.16 18.26 -5.47
CA ARG A 179 27.47 18.41 -4.04
C ARG A 179 26.69 19.55 -3.37
N LYS A 180 26.48 20.68 -4.07
CA LYS A 180 25.72 21.83 -3.51
C LYS A 180 24.27 21.44 -3.29
N TRP A 181 23.71 20.64 -4.19
CA TRP A 181 22.37 20.09 -4.06
C TRP A 181 22.24 19.10 -2.90
N LEU A 182 23.21 18.19 -2.77
CA LEU A 182 23.23 17.24 -1.67
C LEU A 182 23.31 17.96 -0.31
N ALA A 183 24.18 18.97 -0.18
CA ALA A 183 24.30 19.76 1.05
C ALA A 183 22.96 20.43 1.44
N LYS A 184 22.20 20.95 0.46
CA LYS A 184 20.85 21.50 0.70
C LYS A 184 19.85 20.42 1.12
N ASN A 185 19.92 19.20 0.57
CA ASN A 185 19.07 18.07 1.00
C ASN A 185 19.38 17.68 2.44
N GLU A 186 20.66 17.59 2.80
CA GLU A 186 21.10 17.25 4.15
C GLU A 186 20.68 18.32 5.17
N HIS A 187 20.78 19.60 4.80
CA HIS A 187 20.31 20.71 5.62
C HIS A 187 18.79 20.62 5.91
N ASP A 188 17.96 20.50 4.88
CA ASP A 188 16.50 20.42 5.07
C ASP A 188 16.09 19.14 5.80
N TYR A 189 16.80 18.02 5.59
CA TYR A 189 16.60 16.80 6.38
C TYR A 189 16.91 17.04 7.87
N ALA A 190 18.00 17.74 8.19
CA ALA A 190 18.33 18.08 9.57
C ALA A 190 17.27 18.98 10.22
N LEU A 191 16.68 19.91 9.46
CA LEU A 191 15.54 20.71 9.92
C LEU A 191 14.31 19.84 10.20
N ALA A 192 13.98 18.87 9.33
CA ALA A 192 12.90 17.93 9.56
C ALA A 192 13.12 17.09 10.82
N VAL A 193 14.35 16.60 11.04
CA VAL A 193 14.73 15.87 12.26
C VAL A 193 14.59 16.75 13.50
N LYS A 194 15.07 18.00 13.45
CA LYS A 194 14.95 18.97 14.56
C LYS A 194 13.49 19.24 14.90
N ALA A 195 12.63 19.40 13.89
CA ALA A 195 11.19 19.55 14.09
C ALA A 195 10.54 18.27 14.65
N ALA A 196 10.93 17.09 14.15
CA ALA A 196 10.40 15.81 14.61
C ALA A 196 10.69 15.54 16.09
N LYS A 197 11.87 15.96 16.58
CA LYS A 197 12.24 15.88 18.01
C LYS A 197 11.27 16.67 18.92
N LYS A 198 10.64 17.73 18.41
CA LYS A 198 9.68 18.58 19.15
C LYS A 198 8.26 17.99 19.19
N LEU A 199 7.97 16.96 18.40
CA LEU A 199 6.67 16.29 18.43
C LEU A 199 6.48 15.52 19.75
N LYS A 200 5.23 15.21 20.09
CA LYS A 200 4.87 14.48 21.31
C LYS A 200 4.47 13.03 21.02
N GLY A 201 4.75 12.14 21.97
CA GLY A 201 4.27 10.75 21.98
C GLY A 201 4.55 9.98 20.68
N ASN A 202 3.50 9.33 20.15
CA ASN A 202 3.59 8.48 18.97
C ASN A 202 3.92 9.25 17.68
N GLN A 203 3.58 10.54 17.58
CA GLN A 203 3.95 11.36 16.42
C GLN A 203 5.47 11.51 16.31
N ARG A 204 6.16 11.71 17.44
CA ARG A 204 7.63 11.76 17.50
C ARG A 204 8.25 10.43 17.11
N LYS A 205 7.77 9.33 17.68
CA LYS A 205 8.26 7.97 17.38
C LYS A 205 8.12 7.66 15.89
N PHE A 206 6.94 7.94 15.32
CA PHE A 206 6.66 7.77 13.90
C PHE A 206 7.57 8.63 13.03
N ALA A 207 7.64 9.94 13.28
CA ALA A 207 8.41 10.86 12.44
C ALA A 207 9.92 10.53 12.47
N LEU A 208 10.49 10.31 13.65
CA LEU A 208 11.92 9.98 13.77
C LEU A 208 12.25 8.62 13.15
N GLY A 209 11.38 7.62 13.35
CA GLY A 209 11.55 6.31 12.71
C GLY A 209 11.46 6.39 11.18
N SER A 210 10.48 7.15 10.67
CA SER A 210 10.31 7.35 9.22
C SER A 210 11.47 8.12 8.60
N LEU A 211 11.98 9.16 9.26
CA LEU A 211 13.17 9.91 8.82
C LEU A 211 14.42 9.04 8.85
N LYS A 212 14.59 8.20 9.88
CA LYS A 212 15.68 7.22 9.93
C LYS A 212 15.62 6.26 8.74
N GLN A 213 14.43 5.71 8.46
CA GLN A 213 14.22 4.83 7.31
C GLN A 213 14.53 5.56 5.99
N MET A 214 14.04 6.79 5.81
CA MET A 214 14.33 7.64 4.64
C MET A 214 15.85 7.78 4.41
N LYS A 215 16.63 8.00 5.48
CA LYS A 215 18.09 8.09 5.37
C LYS A 215 18.73 6.74 4.99
N GLN A 216 18.27 5.64 5.58
CA GLN A 216 18.75 4.28 5.28
C GLN A 216 18.46 3.88 3.82
N ASP A 217 17.30 4.27 3.30
CA ASP A 217 16.86 3.97 1.93
C ASP A 217 17.56 4.85 0.87
N GLY A 218 18.49 5.72 1.28
CA GLY A 218 19.29 6.57 0.40
C GLY A 218 18.51 7.73 -0.25
N VAL A 219 17.36 8.09 0.31
CA VAL A 219 16.41 9.04 -0.31
C VAL A 219 17.00 10.41 -0.56
N LEU A 220 17.90 10.88 0.30
CA LEU A 220 18.55 12.20 0.13
C LEU A 220 19.41 12.31 -1.14
N ARG A 221 19.78 11.17 -1.72
CA ARG A 221 20.63 11.06 -2.92
C ARG A 221 19.84 10.64 -4.15
N ASN A 222 18.55 10.35 -4.04
CA ASN A 222 17.74 9.78 -5.11
C ASN A 222 16.48 10.61 -5.34
N VAL A 223 16.12 10.78 -6.61
CA VAL A 223 14.98 11.57 -7.09
C VAL A 223 13.64 10.86 -6.90
N MET A 224 13.64 9.55 -6.62
CA MET A 224 12.42 8.72 -6.53
C MET A 224 11.91 8.54 -5.08
N MET A 225 11.64 9.64 -4.37
CA MET A 225 11.20 9.56 -2.96
C MET A 225 9.87 8.82 -2.78
N GLU A 226 8.92 9.05 -3.69
CA GLU A 226 7.58 8.45 -3.69
C GLU A 226 7.58 6.93 -3.90
N LYS A 227 8.63 6.37 -4.53
CA LYS A 227 8.75 4.93 -4.81
C LYS A 227 9.25 4.12 -3.63
N LYS A 228 9.53 4.75 -2.49
CA LYS A 228 10.04 4.08 -1.29
C LYS A 228 8.89 3.75 -0.34
N ASP A 229 9.00 2.64 0.37
CA ASP A 229 8.04 2.18 1.38
C ASP A 229 8.10 3.03 2.66
N ASN A 230 7.82 4.32 2.55
CA ASN A 230 7.90 5.28 3.64
C ASN A 230 6.64 6.14 3.69
N ILE A 231 5.78 5.86 4.68
CA ILE A 231 4.48 6.51 4.88
C ILE A 231 4.62 8.03 5.00
N LEU A 232 5.68 8.51 5.65
CA LEU A 232 5.92 9.95 5.79
C LEU A 232 6.14 10.59 4.41
N LEU A 233 6.93 9.95 3.54
CA LEU A 233 7.23 10.46 2.19
C LEU A 233 6.02 10.45 1.27
N TRP A 234 5.16 9.44 1.35
CA TRP A 234 3.90 9.41 0.58
C TRP A 234 2.96 10.57 0.88
N SER A 235 3.15 11.20 2.04
CA SER A 235 2.33 12.32 2.51
C SER A 235 2.94 13.69 2.20
N VAL A 236 4.08 13.73 1.50
CA VAL A 236 4.77 14.97 1.11
C VAL A 236 4.25 15.47 -0.25
N ASN A 237 3.88 14.55 -1.15
CA ASN A 237 3.24 14.83 -2.45
C ASN A 237 1.94 15.65 -2.33
#